data_AF-A0A151TEY8-F1
#
_entry.id   AF-A0A151TEY8-F1
#
_cell.length_a   1.000
_cell.length_b   1.000
_cell.length_c   1.000
_cell.angle_alpha   90.00
_cell.angle_beta   90.00
_cell.angle_gamma   90.00
#
_symmetry.space_group_name_H-M   'P 1'
#
loop_
_entity.id
_entity.type
_entity.pdbx_description
1 polymer ?
#
loop_
_entity_poly.entity_id
_entity_poly.type
_entity_poly.pdbx_seq_one_letter_code
_entity_poly.pdbx_strand_id
1 'polypeptide(L)' 'PWLVFGDFNEVLSPSECRGGQFSRSRAAEFHQVIDDCSLMDLGAKGNKFTWFRSQLGSNMAKRLDLNLATTN' A
#
# COMPACT_ATOMS: atom_id res chain seq x y z
N PRO A 1 19.12 -1.23 -11.74
CA PRO A 1 17.70 -1.40 -11.30
C PRO A 1 17.65 -1.28 -9.77
N TRP A 2 16.66 -0.56 -9.24
CA TRP A 2 16.46 -0.42 -7.79
C TRP A 2 15.24 -1.21 -7.35
N LEU A 3 15.34 -1.79 -6.16
CA LEU A 3 14.24 -2.39 -5.43
C LEU A 3 14.09 -1.63 -4.11
N VAL A 4 12.89 -1.12 -3.86
CA VAL A 4 12.51 -0.42 -2.63
C VAL A 4 11.40 -1.21 -1.99
N PHE A 5 11.59 -1.65 -0.76
CA PHE A 5 10.59 -2.41 -0.03
C PHE A 5 10.52 -1.94 1.42
N GLY A 6 9.33 -1.99 2.00
CA GLY A 6 9.11 -1.61 3.40
C GLY A 6 7.69 -1.10 3.64
N ASP A 7 7.47 -0.64 4.87
CA ASP A 7 6.21 -0.06 5.33
C ASP A 7 6.13 1.42 4.93
N PHE A 8 5.20 1.74 4.01
CA PHE A 8 4.96 3.10 3.53
C PHE A 8 3.86 3.82 4.32
N ASN A 9 3.16 3.14 5.23
CA ASN A 9 1.97 3.63 5.93
C ASN A 9 0.82 4.16 5.03
N GLU A 10 0.87 3.91 3.73
CA GLU A 10 -0.13 4.30 2.74
C GLU A 10 -0.60 3.11 1.89
N VAL A 11 -1.73 3.28 1.21
CA VAL A 11 -2.36 2.29 0.33
C VAL A 11 -2.63 2.91 -1.04
N LEU A 12 -2.52 2.13 -2.11
CA LEU A 12 -2.69 2.60 -3.49
C LEU A 12 -4.14 2.50 -3.98
N SER A 13 -4.94 1.63 -3.36
CA SER A 13 -6.29 1.31 -3.79
C SER A 13 -7.23 1.02 -2.61
N PRO A 14 -8.55 1.21 -2.78
CA PRO A 14 -9.53 0.79 -1.77
C PRO A 14 -9.46 -0.71 -1.45
N SER A 15 -8.99 -1.51 -2.41
CA SER A 15 -8.93 -2.97 -2.27
C SER A 15 -7.89 -3.43 -1.25
N GLU A 16 -6.91 -2.58 -0.93
CA GLU A 16 -5.87 -2.81 0.08
C GLU A 16 -6.31 -2.42 1.48
N CYS A 17 -7.52 -1.88 1.65
CA CYS A 17 -8.15 -1.62 2.93
C CYS A 17 -9.32 -2.58 3.15
N ARG A 18 -9.42 -3.15 4.36
CA ARG A 18 -10.60 -3.85 4.85
C ARG A 18 -11.00 -3.22 6.16
N GLY A 19 -12.21 -2.69 6.24
CA GLY A 19 -12.63 -1.88 7.40
C GLY A 19 -11.84 -0.57 7.50
N GLY A 20 -12.34 0.39 8.28
CA GLY A 20 -11.74 1.72 8.40
C GLY A 20 -11.90 2.58 7.15
N GLN A 21 -11.12 3.66 7.07
CA GLN A 21 -11.22 4.67 6.01
C GLN A 21 -10.09 4.54 4.98
N PHE A 22 -10.44 4.67 3.71
CA PHE A 22 -9.54 4.86 2.57
C PHE A 22 -9.58 6.33 2.15
N SER A 23 -8.43 6.99 2.10
CA SER A 23 -8.32 8.36 1.62
C SER A 23 -7.89 8.39 0.16
N ARG A 24 -8.77 8.84 -0.73
CA ARG A 24 -8.48 9.00 -2.16
C ARG A 24 -7.38 10.04 -2.42
N SER A 25 -7.34 11.11 -1.62
CA SER A 25 -6.34 12.16 -1.80
C SER A 25 -4.93 11.66 -1.46
N ARG A 26 -4.78 10.97 -0.34
CA ARG A 26 -3.48 10.40 0.08
C ARG A 26 -3.01 9.31 -0.88
N ALA A 27 -3.92 8.48 -1.37
CA ALA A 27 -3.58 7.49 -2.41
C ALA A 27 -3.10 8.17 -3.70
N ALA A 28 -3.75 9.26 -4.13
CA ALA A 28 -3.34 10.01 -5.32
C ALA A 28 -1.96 10.68 -5.15
N GLU A 29 -1.70 11.29 -4.00
CA GLU A 29 -0.38 11.84 -3.66
C GLU A 29 0.70 10.75 -3.68
N PHE A 30 0.39 9.56 -3.15
CA PHE A 30 1.34 8.46 -3.13
C PHE A 30 1.58 7.85 -4.51
N HIS A 31 0.56 7.76 -5.37
CA HIS A 31 0.73 7.41 -6.78
C HIS A 31 1.68 8.38 -7.49
N GLN A 32 1.53 9.69 -7.26
CA GLN A 32 2.43 10.69 -7.85
C GLN A 32 3.89 10.46 -7.45
N VAL A 33 4.16 10.12 -6.18
CA VAL A 33 5.53 9.81 -5.72
C VAL A 33 6.09 8.57 -6.41
N ILE A 34 5.28 7.53 -6.59
CA ILE A 34 5.69 6.31 -7.31
C ILE A 34 6.01 6.64 -8.78
N ASP A 35 5.15 7.43 -9.43
CA ASP A 35 5.31 7.84 -10.83
C ASP A 35 6.54 8.73 -11.04
N ASP A 36 6.73 9.74 -10.18
CA ASP A 36 7.88 10.66 -10.22
C ASP A 36 9.21 9.91 -10.06
N CYS A 37 9.20 8.80 -9.32
CA CYS A 37 10.36 7.93 -9.12
C CYS A 37 10.50 6.83 -10.19
N SER A 38 9.59 6.76 -11.17
CA SER A 38 9.52 5.70 -12.18
C SER A 38 9.52 4.29 -11.55
N LEU A 39 8.76 4.15 -10.47
CA LEU A 39 8.61 2.90 -9.73
C LEU A 39 7.32 2.18 -10.14
N MET A 40 7.29 0.86 -9.97
CA MET A 40 6.08 0.06 -10.07
C MET A 40 5.94 -0.88 -8.87
N ASP A 41 4.72 -1.05 -8.37
CA ASP A 41 4.42 -2.11 -7.41
C ASP A 41 4.48 -3.47 -8.10
N LEU A 42 5.41 -4.31 -7.63
CA LEU A 42 5.55 -5.70 -8.06
C LEU A 42 4.44 -6.59 -7.48
N GLY A 43 3.62 -6.05 -6.58
CA GLY A 43 2.57 -6.76 -5.89
C GLY A 43 3.07 -7.57 -4.71
N ALA A 44 2.16 -8.34 -4.12
CA ALA A 44 2.47 -9.27 -3.04
C ALA A 44 1.90 -10.64 -3.37
N LYS A 45 2.65 -11.70 -3.04
CA LYS A 45 2.18 -13.08 -3.10
C LYS A 45 1.93 -13.58 -1.68
N GLY A 46 0.76 -14.18 -1.44
CA GLY A 46 0.36 -14.67 -0.12
C GLY A 46 -0.62 -13.72 0.57
N ASN A 47 -0.31 -13.31 1.80
CA ASN A 47 -1.21 -12.47 2.60
C ASN A 47 -1.41 -11.10 1.93
N LYS A 48 -2.67 -10.79 1.61
CA LYS A 48 -3.03 -9.53 0.96
C LYS A 48 -2.78 -8.30 1.85
N PHE A 49 -2.95 -8.43 3.16
CA PHE A 49 -2.78 -7.35 4.14
C PHE A 49 -1.57 -7.64 5.01
N THR A 50 -0.85 -6.59 5.38
CA THR A 50 0.38 -6.69 6.18
C THR A 50 0.25 -6.02 7.54
N TRP A 51 -0.78 -5.19 7.71
CA TRP A 51 -1.17 -4.61 8.98
C TRP A 51 -2.60 -5.00 9.35
N PHE A 52 -2.81 -5.28 10.64
CA PHE A 52 -4.11 -5.67 11.19
C PHE A 52 -4.35 -4.97 12.53
N ARG A 53 -5.59 -4.55 12.76
CA ARG A 53 -6.04 -4.01 14.04
C ARG A 53 -7.44 -4.49 14.33
N SER A 54 -7.58 -5.21 15.44
CA SER A 54 -8.87 -5.61 15.99
C SER A 54 -9.15 -4.79 17.24
N GLN A 55 -10.31 -4.14 17.31
CA GLN A 55 -10.81 -3.48 18.50
C GLN A 55 -12.32 -3.66 18.60
N LEU A 56 -12.81 -4.17 19.73
CA LEU A 56 -14.23 -4.30 20.14
C LEU A 56 -15.26 -4.07 19.00
N GLY A 57 -15.42 -5.05 18.12
CA GLY A 57 -16.42 -5.03 17.03
C GLY A 57 -15.93 -4.50 15.67
N SER A 58 -14.71 -3.98 15.58
CA SER A 58 -14.09 -3.50 14.34
C SER A 58 -12.79 -4.26 14.04
N ASN A 59 -12.76 -4.94 12.91
CA ASN A 59 -11.56 -5.56 12.35
C ASN A 59 -11.12 -4.76 11.14
N MET A 60 -9.94 -4.14 11.25
CA MET A 60 -9.30 -3.39 10.18
C MET A 60 -8.07 -4.14 9.68
N ALA A 61 -7.84 -4.08 8.38
CA ALA A 61 -6.63 -4.57 7.76
C ALA A 61 -6.20 -3.63 6.63
N LYS A 62 -4.89 -3.43 6.48
CA LYS A 62 -4.29 -2.62 5.41
C LYS A 62 -3.07 -3.32 4.82
N ARG A 63 -2.81 -3.15 3.52
CA ARG A 63 -1.52 -3.49 2.90
C ARG A 63 -0.62 -2.27 2.98
N LEU A 64 0.25 -2.20 3.99
CA LEU A 64 1.13 -1.05 4.20
C LEU A 64 2.56 -1.31 3.68
N ASP A 65 2.93 -2.59 3.55
CA ASP A 65 4.20 -2.98 2.96
C ASP A 65 4.06 -3.17 1.45
N LEU A 66 4.93 -2.50 0.69
CA LEU A 66 4.95 -2.54 -0.78
C LEU A 66 6.34 -2.93 -1.28
N ASN A 67 6.39 -3.54 -2.46
CA ASN A 67 7.64 -3.91 -3.14
C ASN A 67 7.69 -3.15 -4.46
N LEU A 68 8.42 -2.04 -4.48
CA LEU A 68 8.53 -1.16 -5.63
C LEU A 68 9.83 -1.39 -6.38
N ALA A 69 9.79 -1.39 -7.70
CA ALA A 69 11.00 -1.47 -8.53
C ALA A 69 11.00 -0.45 -9.66
N THR A 70 12.18 0.02 -10.05
CA THR A 70 12.32 0.93 -11.20
C THR A 70 11.95 0.24 -12.50
N THR A 71 11.24 0.91 -13.39
CA THR A 71 10.72 0.37 -14.66
C THR A 71 11.69 0.41 -15.85
N ASN A 72 12.99 0.65 -15.62
CA ASN A 72 14.02 0.79 -16.67
C ASN A 72 14.65 -0.54 -17.10
#